data_AF-A0A1F3KUW1-F1
#
_entry.id   AF-A0A1F3KUW1-F1
#
_cell.length_a   1.000
_cell.length_b   1.000
_cell.length_c   1.000
_cell.angle_alpha   90.00
_cell.angle_beta   90.00
_cell.angle_gamma   90.00
#
_symmetry.space_group_name_H-M   'P 1'
#
loop_
_entity.id
_entity.type
_entity.pdbx_description
1 polymer ?
#
loop_
_entity_poly.entity_id
_entity_poly.type
_entity_poly.pdbx_seq_one_letter_code
_entity_poly.pdbx_strand_id
1 'polypeptide(L)'
;MSKERNKEIAIIIFQQLGGYYKVNAMIGIESLVYCENGIQFKVKCKGSKANFIRIIVNALDLYDVEFGNIKGEAYKQNNVFKNIHCEDLKDLIESETGLYLSL
;
A
#
# COMPACT_ATOMS: atom_id res chain seq x y z
N MET A 1 -2.87 21.43 3.28
CA MET A 1 -2.42 20.40 4.24
C MET A 1 -0.89 20.29 4.19
N SER A 2 -0.22 20.24 5.35
CA SER A 2 1.25 20.26 5.41
C SER A 2 1.85 18.93 4.92
N LYS A 3 2.90 18.99 4.09
CA LYS A 3 3.64 17.82 3.61
C LYS A 3 4.23 16.98 4.76
N GLU A 4 4.47 17.60 5.92
CA GLU A 4 4.94 16.96 7.16
C GLU A 4 3.98 15.86 7.61
N ARG A 5 2.69 16.18 7.75
CA ARG A 5 1.64 15.28 8.23
C ARG A 5 1.48 14.04 7.34
N ASN A 6 1.53 14.23 6.01
CA ASN A 6 1.42 13.10 5.08
C ASN A 6 2.60 12.12 5.23
N LYS A 7 3.81 12.62 5.56
CA LYS A 7 4.96 11.76 5.85
C LYS A 7 4.81 11.01 7.16
N GLU A 8 4.27 11.65 8.21
CA GLU A 8 3.99 10.98 9.49
C GLU A 8 3.02 9.81 9.30
N ILE A 9 1.91 10.04 8.58
CA ILE A 9 0.92 8.99 8.29
C ILE A 9 1.55 7.86 7.47
N ALA A 10 2.39 8.19 6.49
CA ALA A 10 3.12 7.18 5.73
C ALA A 10 4.05 6.32 6.59
N ILE A 11 4.78 6.94 7.51
CA ILE A 11 5.64 6.24 8.47
C ILE A 11 4.80 5.29 9.32
N ILE A 12 3.66 5.75 9.83
CA ILE A 12 2.73 4.91 10.61
C ILE A 12 2.26 3.72 9.77
N ILE A 13 1.78 3.94 8.55
CA ILE A 13 1.34 2.84 7.66
C ILE A 13 2.46 1.82 7.45
N PHE A 14 3.67 2.27 7.15
CA PHE A 14 4.79 1.34 6.97
C PHE A 14 5.15 0.60 8.25
N GLN A 15 5.11 1.25 9.41
CA GLN A 15 5.34 0.58 10.69
C GLN A 15 4.32 -0.55 10.93
N GLN A 16 3.05 -0.31 10.61
CA GLN A 16 2.00 -1.34 10.71
C GLN A 16 2.23 -2.52 9.76
N LEU A 17 2.78 -2.27 8.58
CA LEU A 17 3.16 -3.31 7.62
C LEU A 17 4.47 -4.06 7.98
N GLY A 18 5.10 -3.72 9.12
CA GLY A 18 6.36 -4.35 9.57
C GLY A 18 7.63 -3.56 9.20
N GLY A 19 7.48 -2.30 8.80
CA GLY A 19 8.55 -1.35 8.53
C GLY A 19 8.92 -1.21 7.05
N TYR A 20 9.27 0.02 6.63
CA TYR A 20 9.58 0.35 5.23
C TYR A 20 10.64 -0.57 4.61
N TYR A 21 11.75 -0.82 5.32
CA TYR A 21 12.84 -1.64 4.78
C TYR A 21 12.43 -3.09 4.52
N LYS A 22 11.60 -3.67 5.40
CA LYS A 22 11.10 -5.04 5.26
C LYS A 22 10.13 -5.13 4.09
N VAL A 23 9.14 -4.24 4.05
CA VAL A 23 8.19 -4.16 2.93
C VAL A 23 8.95 -3.98 1.61
N ASN A 24 9.88 -3.02 1.54
CA ASN A 24 10.65 -2.77 0.33
C ASN A 24 11.50 -3.98 -0.11
N ALA A 25 12.10 -4.72 0.82
CA ALA A 25 12.85 -5.93 0.50
C ALA A 25 11.96 -7.04 -0.09
N MET A 26 10.72 -7.14 0.39
CA MET A 26 9.81 -8.23 0.00
C MET A 26 9.06 -7.96 -1.31
N ILE A 27 8.54 -6.74 -1.48
CA ILE A 27 7.68 -6.41 -2.63
C ILE A 27 8.37 -5.47 -3.64
N GLY A 28 9.49 -4.83 -3.27
CA GLY A 28 10.20 -3.90 -4.13
C GLY A 28 9.37 -2.66 -4.44
N ILE A 29 9.35 -1.71 -3.51
CA ILE A 29 8.58 -0.47 -3.66
C ILE A 29 9.22 0.41 -4.73
N GLU A 30 8.41 0.84 -5.69
CA GLU A 30 8.77 1.78 -6.75
C GLU A 30 7.79 2.96 -6.73
N SER A 31 8.27 4.17 -7.03
CA SER A 31 7.43 5.37 -7.15
C SER A 31 6.50 5.61 -5.95
N LEU A 32 7.04 5.59 -4.73
CA LEU A 32 6.30 5.92 -3.52
C LEU A 32 5.87 7.39 -3.54
N VAL A 33 4.57 7.62 -3.39
CA VAL A 33 3.94 8.95 -3.31
C VAL A 33 3.16 9.05 -2.01
N TYR A 34 3.40 10.15 -1.29
CA TYR A 34 2.63 10.51 -0.10
C TYR A 34 1.35 11.23 -0.52
N CYS A 35 0.21 10.62 -0.20
CA CYS A 35 -1.10 11.18 -0.48
C CYS A 35 -1.66 11.84 0.78
N GLU A 36 -2.76 12.55 0.61
CA GLU A 36 -3.56 12.99 1.75
C GLU A 36 -4.03 11.74 2.52
N ASN A 37 -3.72 11.71 3.82
CA ASN A 37 -4.07 10.62 4.74
C ASN A 37 -3.57 9.23 4.32
N GLY A 38 -2.51 9.11 3.52
CA GLY A 38 -2.08 7.80 3.06
C GLY A 38 -0.86 7.76 2.16
N ILE A 39 -0.67 6.59 1.56
CA ILE A 39 0.42 6.33 0.60
C ILE A 39 -0.13 5.63 -0.64
N GLN A 40 0.57 5.83 -1.74
CA GLN A 40 0.42 4.98 -2.91
C GLN A 40 1.80 4.66 -3.47
N PHE A 41 1.97 3.46 -3.98
CA PHE A 41 3.24 3.03 -4.57
C PHE A 41 3.02 1.93 -5.59
N LYS A 42 4.05 1.75 -6.42
CA LYS A 42 4.13 0.62 -7.34
C LYS A 42 4.96 -0.50 -6.75
N VAL A 43 4.64 -1.71 -7.17
CA VAL A 43 5.32 -2.95 -6.79
C VAL A 43 6.10 -3.43 -8.00
N LYS A 44 7.41 -3.62 -7.82
CA LYS A 44 8.34 -4.05 -8.89
C LYS A 44 8.56 -5.56 -8.92
N CYS A 45 8.15 -6.29 -7.88
CA CYS A 45 8.34 -7.73 -7.80
C CYS A 45 7.63 -8.46 -8.96
N LYS A 46 8.39 -9.32 -9.66
CA LYS A 46 7.88 -10.11 -10.78
C LYS A 46 6.93 -11.19 -10.25
N GLY A 47 5.78 -11.35 -10.91
CA GLY A 47 4.76 -12.33 -10.51
C GLY A 47 3.67 -11.77 -9.58
N SER A 48 3.78 -10.49 -9.17
CA SER A 48 2.69 -9.83 -8.44
C SER A 48 1.41 -9.75 -9.28
N LYS A 49 0.27 -10.05 -8.67
CA LYS A 49 -1.07 -9.91 -9.28
C LYS A 49 -1.53 -8.44 -9.40
N ALA A 50 -0.97 -7.58 -8.54
CA ALA A 50 -1.19 -6.13 -8.54
C ALA A 50 0.15 -5.41 -8.47
N ASN A 51 0.36 -4.44 -9.36
CA ASN A 51 1.61 -3.66 -9.41
C ASN A 51 1.45 -2.23 -8.86
N PHE A 52 0.26 -1.89 -8.38
CA PHE A 52 -0.08 -0.63 -7.75
C PHE A 52 -0.91 -0.89 -6.50
N ILE A 53 -0.55 -0.23 -5.41
CA ILE A 53 -1.24 -0.29 -4.13
C ILE A 53 -1.42 1.14 -3.63
N ARG A 54 -2.63 1.44 -3.16
CA ARG A 54 -2.95 2.69 -2.47
C ARG A 54 -3.62 2.37 -1.15
N ILE A 55 -3.17 3.02 -0.08
CA ILE A 55 -3.65 2.82 1.28
C ILE A 55 -3.97 4.20 1.86
N ILE A 56 -5.20 4.42 2.28
CA ILE A 56 -5.67 5.67 2.87
C ILE A 56 -6.33 5.40 4.21
N VAL A 57 -6.00 6.20 5.21
CA VAL A 57 -6.71 6.25 6.50
C VAL A 57 -8.01 7.03 6.29
N ASN A 58 -9.13 6.38 6.53
CA ASN A 58 -10.46 6.96 6.41
C ASN A 58 -10.90 7.65 7.72
N ALA A 59 -12.07 8.30 7.70
CA ALA A 59 -12.56 9.08 8.85
C ALA A 59 -12.97 8.23 10.07
N LEU A 60 -12.96 6.90 9.95
CA LEU A 60 -13.25 5.95 11.03
C LEU A 60 -11.97 5.40 11.68
N ASP A 61 -10.81 5.98 11.38
CA ASP A 61 -9.48 5.48 11.77
C ASP A 61 -9.20 4.05 11.25
N LEU A 62 -9.83 3.66 10.14
CA LEU A 62 -9.61 2.41 9.42
C LEU A 62 -8.93 2.67 8.08
N TYR A 63 -8.51 1.60 7.40
CA TYR A 63 -7.81 1.68 6.13
C TYR A 63 -8.70 1.33 4.94
N ASP A 64 -8.68 2.18 3.92
CA ASP A 64 -9.19 1.88 2.59
C ASP A 64 -8.01 1.52 1.69
N VAL A 65 -8.05 0.34 1.08
CA VAL A 65 -6.97 -0.22 0.26
C VAL A 65 -7.46 -0.46 -1.16
N GLU A 66 -6.75 0.12 -2.12
CA GLU A 66 -6.99 -0.05 -3.55
C GLU A 66 -5.80 -0.76 -4.18
N PHE A 67 -6.11 -1.81 -4.94
CA PHE A 67 -5.15 -2.57 -5.73
C PHE A 67 -5.44 -2.37 -7.21
N GLY A 68 -4.37 -2.25 -7.99
CA GLY A 68 -4.49 -2.11 -9.43
C GLY A 68 -3.22 -2.47 -10.19
N ASN A 69 -3.31 -2.26 -11.50
CA ASN A 69 -2.24 -2.49 -12.44
C ASN A 69 -2.03 -1.26 -13.33
N ILE A 70 -0.85 -0.67 -13.26
CA ILE A 70 -0.36 0.40 -14.11
C ILE A 70 0.55 -0.20 -15.18
N LYS A 71 0.19 -0.03 -16.46
CA LYS A 71 1.02 -0.43 -17.60
C LYS A 71 1.15 0.77 -18.55
N GLY A 72 2.32 1.40 -18.57
CA GLY A 72 2.50 2.69 -19.25
C GLY A 72 1.61 3.74 -18.60
N GLU A 73 0.76 4.39 -19.42
CA GLU A 73 -0.22 5.40 -18.98
C GLU A 73 -1.57 4.79 -18.57
N ALA A 74 -1.80 3.51 -18.87
CA ALA A 74 -3.06 2.85 -18.56
C ALA A 74 -3.07 2.39 -17.10
N TYR A 75 -4.10 2.81 -16.36
CA TYR A 75 -4.44 2.27 -15.04
C TYR A 75 -5.65 1.33 -15.16
N LYS A 76 -5.52 0.13 -14.60
CA LYS A 76 -6.61 -0.82 -14.41
C LYS A 76 -6.79 -1.07 -12.91
N GLN A 77 -7.92 -0.65 -12.37
CA GLN A 77 -8.32 -0.99 -11.01
C GLN A 77 -8.61 -2.50 -10.96
N ASN A 78 -8.06 -3.19 -9.97
CA ASN A 78 -8.37 -4.59 -9.70
C ASN A 78 -9.47 -4.68 -8.66
N ASN A 79 -9.14 -4.35 -7.41
CA ASN A 79 -10.01 -4.51 -6.25
C ASN A 79 -9.87 -3.31 -5.31
N VAL A 80 -10.95 -3.00 -4.60
CA VAL A 80 -10.98 -1.95 -3.57
C VAL A 80 -11.64 -2.52 -2.33
N PHE A 81 -10.96 -2.39 -1.20
CA PHE A 81 -11.38 -2.84 0.11
C PHE A 81 -11.48 -1.63 1.04
N LYS A 82 -12.53 -1.57 1.84
CA LYS A 82 -12.81 -0.44 2.73
C LYS A 82 -12.93 -0.89 4.16
N ASN A 83 -12.65 0.02 5.09
CA ASN A 83 -12.80 -0.20 6.53
C ASN A 83 -11.98 -1.40 7.03
N ILE A 84 -10.75 -1.53 6.54
CA ILE A 84 -9.83 -2.61 6.90
C ILE A 84 -9.12 -2.24 8.20
N HIS A 85 -9.11 -3.19 9.14
CA HIS A 85 -8.37 -3.04 10.38
C HIS A 85 -6.86 -3.15 10.13
N CYS A 86 -6.10 -2.48 10.98
CA CYS A 86 -4.65 -2.49 10.91
C CYS A 86 -4.04 -3.91 10.88
N GLU A 87 -4.61 -4.81 11.68
CA GLU A 87 -4.16 -6.19 11.83
C GLU A 87 -4.34 -7.01 10.53
N ASP A 88 -5.41 -6.73 9.79
CA ASP A 88 -5.76 -7.41 8.54
C ASP A 88 -5.02 -6.85 7.32
N LEU A 89 -4.40 -5.67 7.45
CA LEU A 89 -3.80 -4.93 6.34
C LEU A 89 -2.69 -5.74 5.65
N LYS A 90 -1.89 -6.44 6.45
CA LYS A 90 -0.80 -7.27 5.96
C LYS A 90 -1.33 -8.44 5.14
N ASP A 91 -2.23 -9.23 5.72
CA ASP A 91 -2.80 -10.43 5.10
C ASP A 91 -3.57 -10.09 3.82
N LEU A 92 -4.27 -8.95 3.81
CA LEU A 92 -4.95 -8.44 2.63
C LEU A 92 -3.96 -8.15 1.49
N ILE A 93 -2.86 -7.45 1.77
CA ILE A 93 -1.84 -7.17 0.75
C ILE A 93 -1.23 -8.47 0.24
N GLU A 94 -0.91 -9.42 1.12
CA GLU A 94 -0.34 -10.71 0.71
C GLU A 94 -1.29 -11.51 -0.18
N SER A 95 -2.58 -11.57 0.16
CA SER A 95 -3.61 -12.24 -0.63
C SER A 95 -3.79 -11.63 -2.02
N GLU A 96 -3.89 -10.30 -2.08
CA GLU A 96 -4.21 -9.55 -3.30
C GLU A 96 -3.01 -9.40 -4.23
N THR A 97 -1.81 -9.21 -3.69
CA THR A 97 -0.58 -9.13 -4.50
C THR A 97 -0.03 -10.51 -4.84
N GLY A 98 -0.28 -11.52 -4.00
CA GLY A 98 0.37 -12.83 -4.07
C GLY A 98 1.83 -12.81 -3.61
N LEU A 99 2.27 -11.75 -2.92
CA LEU A 99 3.62 -11.59 -2.38
C LEU A 99 3.58 -11.59 -0.86
N TYR A 100 4.53 -12.24 -0.20
CA TYR A 100 4.62 -12.22 1.25
C TYR A 100 5.31 -10.94 1.74
N LEU A 101 4.89 -10.38 2.87
CA LEU A 101 5.49 -9.23 3.56
C LEU A 101 6.38 -9.65 4.73
N SER A 102 6.47 -10.95 5.02
CA SER A 102 7.43 -11.55 5.96
C SER A 102 8.30 -12.60 5.28
N LEU A 103 9.58 -12.64 5.69
CA LEU A 103 10.47 -13.78 5.47
C LEU A 103 9.98 -15.02 6.23
#